data_AF-A0A6G3XRL3-F1
#
_entry.id   AF-A0A6G3XRL3-F1
#
_cell.length_a   1.000
_cell.length_b   1.000
_cell.length_c   1.000
_cell.angle_alpha   90.00
_cell.angle_beta   90.00
_cell.angle_gamma   90.00
#
_symmetry.space_group_name_H-M   'P 1'
#
loop_
_entity.id
_entity.type
_entity.pdbx_description
1 polymer ?
#
loop_
_entity_poly.entity_id
_entity_poly.type
_entity_poly.pdbx_seq_one_letter_code
_entity_poly.pdbx_strand_id
1 'polypeptide(L)'
;AGMTLTPRDVFEHKTPAALARAAASARSTSVPRLDPAGRAPLTPIMRWALQRGPVDGLHQYAHLVTPPEATRATLTAALTRLMDRHPMLRATLVGEPGNQALHIPGPTDPPADPVLLPVDAGAESAERAAELTAALAAEAVDQLDPAA
;
A
#
# COMPACT_ATOMS: atom_id res chain seq x y z
N ALA A 1 23.11 15.71 0.03
CA ALA A 1 23.33 15.59 1.49
C ALA A 1 21.97 15.62 2.19
N GLY A 2 21.77 14.79 3.22
CA GLY A 2 20.51 14.74 3.99
C GLY A 2 20.68 15.27 5.42
N MET A 3 19.57 15.37 6.16
CA MET A 3 19.57 15.69 7.59
C MET A 3 19.05 14.48 8.37
N THR A 4 19.65 14.19 9.53
CA THR A 4 19.14 13.18 10.47
C THR A 4 18.29 13.88 11.50
N LEU A 5 17.00 13.52 11.52
CA LEU A 5 16.00 13.95 12.49
C LEU A 5 15.22 12.72 12.95
N THR A 6 14.89 12.68 14.23
CA THR A 6 14.05 11.66 14.85
C THR A 6 12.66 12.23 15.16
N PRO A 7 11.63 11.38 15.33
CA PRO A 7 10.34 11.85 15.85
C PRO A 7 10.47 12.59 17.18
N ARG A 8 11.41 12.20 18.06
CA ARG A 8 11.66 12.86 19.34
C ARG A 8 12.07 14.33 19.15
N ASP A 9 12.96 14.60 18.19
CA ASP A 9 13.43 15.96 17.90
C ASP A 9 12.26 16.88 17.52
N VAL A 10 11.22 16.37 16.86
CA VAL A 10 10.02 17.14 16.52
C VAL A 10 9.24 17.55 17.78
N PHE A 11 9.15 16.66 18.77
CA PHE A 11 8.48 16.95 20.04
C PHE A 11 9.31 17.87 20.96
N GLU A 12 10.64 17.75 20.93
CA GLU A 12 11.54 18.58 21.73
C GLU A 12 11.76 19.97 21.10
N HIS A 13 11.87 20.03 19.77
CA HIS A 13 12.19 21.24 19.00
C HIS A 13 10.99 21.68 18.15
N LYS A 14 9.93 22.14 18.82
CA LYS A 14 8.58 22.42 18.27
C LYS A 14 8.47 23.55 17.24
N THR A 15 9.58 23.97 16.62
CA THR A 15 9.60 24.96 15.53
C THR A 15 10.61 24.55 14.47
N PRO A 16 10.38 24.91 13.18
CA PRO A 16 11.35 24.65 12.12
C PRO A 16 12.75 25.20 12.43
N ALA A 17 12.84 26.38 13.02
CA ALA A 17 14.12 27.00 13.39
C ALA A 17 14.86 26.22 14.49
N ALA A 18 14.14 25.65 15.47
CA ALA A 18 14.74 24.83 16.51
C ALA A 18 15.20 23.47 15.95
N LEU A 19 14.38 22.83 15.10
CA LEU A 19 14.74 21.59 14.40
C LEU A 19 15.97 21.76 13.53
N ALA A 20 16.06 22.86 12.77
CA ALA A 20 17.20 23.13 11.92
C ALA A 20 18.52 23.26 12.72
N ARG A 21 18.46 23.81 13.94
CA ARG A 21 19.62 23.89 14.84
C ARG A 21 20.00 22.54 15.43
N ALA A 22 19.03 21.67 15.67
CA ALA A 22 19.24 20.34 16.23
C ALA A 22 19.61 19.29 15.17
N ALA A 23 19.28 19.53 13.91
CA ALA A 23 19.49 18.60 12.80
C ALA A 23 20.99 18.31 12.61
N ALA A 24 21.36 17.04 12.71
CA ALA A 24 22.69 16.59 12.32
C ALA A 24 22.75 16.36 10.80
N SER A 25 23.92 16.58 10.20
CA SER A 25 24.14 16.12 8.83
C SER A 25 24.02 14.59 8.77
N ALA A 26 23.23 14.09 7.82
CA ALA A 26 23.04 12.66 7.67
C ALA A 26 24.37 12.00 7.30
N ARG A 27 24.84 11.12 8.17
CA ARG A 27 25.90 10.17 7.81
C ARG A 27 25.33 9.23 6.75
N SER A 28 26.14 8.87 5.76
CA SER A 28 25.75 7.88 4.77
C SER A 28 25.47 6.56 5.47
N THR A 29 24.19 6.23 5.69
CA THR A 29 23.78 4.94 6.21
C THR A 29 23.80 3.95 5.05
N SER A 30 24.83 3.11 5.00
CA SER A 30 24.89 1.94 4.13
C SER A 30 23.95 0.87 4.70
N VAL A 31 22.64 1.03 4.49
CA VAL A 31 21.73 -0.11 4.64
C VAL A 31 21.91 -0.96 3.39
N PRO A 32 22.24 -2.27 3.52
CA PRO A 32 22.30 -3.16 2.39
C PRO A 32 20.98 -3.09 1.62
N ARG A 33 21.04 -2.85 0.31
CA ARG A 33 19.85 -2.91 -0.52
C ARG A 33 19.40 -4.37 -0.56
N LEU A 34 18.26 -4.65 0.07
CA LEU A 34 17.59 -5.92 -0.08
C LEU A 34 16.93 -5.98 -1.46
N ASP A 35 16.90 -7.16 -2.05
CA ASP A 35 16.06 -7.40 -3.22
C ASP A 35 14.60 -7.20 -2.78
N PRO A 36 13.83 -6.31 -3.45
CA PRO A 36 12.42 -6.12 -3.12
C PRO A 36 11.54 -7.30 -3.52
N ALA A 37 12.06 -8.30 -4.23
CA ALA A 37 11.34 -9.50 -4.66
C ALA A 37 11.79 -10.77 -3.91
N GLY A 38 10.98 -11.82 -4.03
CA GLY A 38 11.20 -13.14 -3.45
C GLY A 38 10.49 -13.37 -2.12
N ARG A 39 10.92 -14.42 -1.42
CA ARG A 39 10.27 -14.86 -0.17
C ARG A 39 10.69 -13.98 1.01
N ALA A 40 9.71 -13.36 1.68
CA ALA A 40 9.94 -12.52 2.85
C ALA A 40 9.20 -13.07 4.09
N PRO A 41 9.82 -13.00 5.28
CA PRO A 41 9.14 -13.40 6.51
C PRO A 41 8.00 -12.44 6.83
N LEU A 42 6.93 -12.97 7.42
CA LEU A 42 5.85 -12.14 7.94
C LEU A 42 6.36 -11.16 9.00
N THR A 43 5.82 -9.94 9.01
CA THR A 43 6.05 -9.01 10.12
C THR A 43 5.33 -9.49 11.39
N PRO A 44 5.69 -9.00 12.59
CA PRO A 44 4.98 -9.36 13.82
C PRO A 44 3.47 -9.11 13.75
N ILE A 45 3.04 -7.99 13.14
CA ILE A 45 1.61 -7.66 13.02
C ILE A 45 0.88 -8.60 12.06
N MET A 46 1.52 -9.00 10.95
CA MET A 46 0.94 -9.97 10.02
C MET A 46 0.76 -11.34 10.67
N ARG A 47 1.76 -11.83 11.42
CA ARG A 47 1.64 -13.09 12.17
C ARG A 47 0.51 -13.03 13.19
N TRP A 48 0.41 -11.93 13.92
CA TRP A 48 -0.65 -11.74 14.90
C TRP A 48 -2.03 -11.70 14.24
N ALA A 49 -2.18 -11.06 13.07
CA ALA A 49 -3.45 -11.01 12.35
C ALA A 49 -3.91 -12.42 11.93
N LEU A 50 -3.01 -13.23 11.36
CA LEU A 50 -3.31 -14.62 10.96
C LEU A 50 -3.73 -15.52 12.13
N GLN A 51 -3.25 -15.22 13.35
CA GLN A 51 -3.65 -15.98 14.55
C GLN A 51 -5.07 -15.65 15.02
N ARG A 52 -5.67 -14.53 14.57
CA ARG A 52 -7.00 -14.10 15.02
C ARG A 52 -8.14 -14.57 14.13
N GLY A 53 -7.83 -15.12 12.95
CA GLY A 53 -8.83 -15.64 12.02
C GLY A 53 -8.46 -15.37 10.56
N PRO A 54 -9.42 -15.57 9.64
CA PRO A 54 -9.25 -15.22 8.23
C PRO A 54 -8.84 -13.76 8.04
N VAL A 55 -7.97 -13.52 7.06
CA VAL A 55 -7.43 -12.19 6.72
C VAL A 55 -7.88 -11.70 5.34
N ASP A 56 -8.65 -12.50 4.62
CA ASP A 56 -9.36 -12.16 3.37
C ASP A 56 -10.23 -10.90 3.52
N GLY A 57 -10.89 -10.72 4.67
CA GLY A 57 -11.65 -9.51 4.97
C GLY A 57 -10.83 -8.31 5.47
N LEU A 58 -9.52 -8.45 5.72
CA LEU A 58 -8.70 -7.37 6.29
C LEU A 58 -8.21 -6.42 5.18
N HIS A 59 -8.92 -5.30 5.02
CA HIS A 59 -8.66 -4.33 3.96
C HIS A 59 -8.66 -2.89 4.46
N GLN A 60 -8.16 -2.00 3.62
CA GLN A 60 -8.31 -0.56 3.75
C GLN A 60 -8.70 0.02 2.40
N TYR A 61 -9.67 0.92 2.37
CA TYR A 61 -10.04 1.68 1.18
C TYR A 61 -10.04 3.17 1.49
N ALA A 62 -9.93 3.98 0.45
CA ALA A 62 -10.08 5.42 0.51
C ALA A 62 -10.85 5.91 -0.73
N HIS A 63 -11.74 6.88 -0.53
CA HIS A 63 -12.43 7.56 -1.62
C HIS A 63 -11.59 8.76 -2.07
N LEU A 64 -11.35 8.87 -3.38
CA LEU A 64 -10.52 9.91 -3.98
C LEU A 64 -11.29 10.59 -5.12
N VAL A 65 -11.16 11.91 -5.20
CA VAL A 65 -11.67 12.69 -6.33
C VAL A 65 -10.55 12.86 -7.35
N THR A 66 -10.81 12.50 -8.60
CA THR A 66 -9.85 12.63 -9.70
C THR A 66 -10.02 13.99 -10.39
N PRO A 67 -9.00 14.47 -11.13
CA PRO A 67 -9.19 15.55 -12.08
C PRO A 67 -10.26 15.18 -13.12
N PRO A 68 -11.05 16.13 -13.63
CA PRO A 68 -12.15 15.83 -14.56
C PRO A 68 -11.66 15.23 -15.90
N GLU A 69 -10.39 15.41 -16.26
CA GLU A 69 -9.77 14.84 -17.46
C GLU A 69 -9.27 13.40 -17.24
N ALA A 70 -9.41 12.84 -16.03
CA ALA A 70 -8.98 11.48 -15.75
C ALA A 70 -9.77 10.49 -16.61
N THR A 71 -9.05 9.69 -17.38
CA THR A 71 -9.62 8.61 -18.19
C THR A 71 -9.24 7.26 -17.61
N ARG A 72 -9.96 6.21 -18.03
CA ARG A 72 -9.61 4.82 -17.69
C ARG A 72 -8.15 4.52 -18.04
N ALA A 73 -7.70 4.92 -19.23
CA ALA A 73 -6.33 4.71 -19.68
C ALA A 73 -5.29 5.40 -18.78
N THR A 74 -5.53 6.65 -18.38
CA THR A 74 -4.60 7.37 -17.50
C THR A 74 -4.56 6.79 -16.09
N LEU A 75 -5.71 6.33 -15.57
CA LEU A 75 -5.81 5.69 -14.26
C LEU A 75 -5.13 4.32 -14.25
N THR A 76 -5.36 3.50 -15.28
CA THR A 76 -4.65 2.22 -15.46
C THR A 76 -3.14 2.44 -15.48
N ALA A 77 -2.64 3.38 -16.28
CA ALA A 77 -1.20 3.66 -16.36
C ALA A 77 -0.61 4.12 -15.02
N ALA A 78 -1.35 4.93 -14.23
CA ALA A 78 -0.92 5.36 -12.91
C ALA A 78 -0.85 4.20 -11.91
N LEU A 79 -1.87 3.33 -11.90
CA LEU A 79 -1.93 2.16 -11.01
C LEU A 79 -0.86 1.12 -11.38
N THR A 80 -0.63 0.85 -12.67
CA THR A 80 0.47 -0.03 -13.11
C THR A 80 1.81 0.47 -12.60
N ARG A 81 2.11 1.77 -12.77
CA ARG A 81 3.36 2.35 -12.25
C ARG A 81 3.49 2.23 -10.74
N LEU A 82 2.39 2.36 -10.01
CA LEU A 82 2.37 2.18 -8.56
C LEU A 82 2.73 0.72 -8.18
N MET A 83 2.10 -0.26 -8.83
CA MET A 83 2.34 -1.69 -8.61
C MET A 83 3.76 -2.13 -9.03
N ASP A 84 4.31 -1.53 -10.09
CA ASP A 84 5.71 -1.75 -10.52
C ASP A 84 6.70 -1.18 -9.51
N ARG A 85 6.43 0.03 -9.01
CA ARG A 85 7.28 0.71 -8.02
C ARG A 85 7.25 0.01 -6.66
N HIS A 86 6.13 -0.62 -6.32
CA HIS A 86 5.87 -1.26 -5.04
C HIS A 86 5.45 -2.73 -5.21
N PRO A 87 6.41 -3.66 -5.43
CA PRO A 87 6.12 -5.09 -5.57
C PRO A 87 5.33 -5.71 -4.40
N MET A 88 5.45 -5.14 -3.20
CA MET A 88 4.68 -5.53 -2.03
C MET A 88 3.15 -5.43 -2.21
N LEU A 89 2.66 -4.57 -3.11
CA LEU A 89 1.23 -4.48 -3.44
C LEU A 89 0.72 -5.68 -4.24
N ARG A 90 1.64 -6.50 -4.77
CA ARG A 90 1.36 -7.73 -5.52
C ARG A 90 1.84 -8.97 -4.75
N ALA A 91 2.18 -8.82 -3.47
CA ALA A 91 2.68 -9.93 -2.67
C ALA A 91 1.53 -10.86 -2.26
N THR A 92 1.81 -12.17 -2.27
CA THR A 92 0.86 -13.22 -1.92
C THR A 92 1.34 -13.97 -0.67
N LEU A 93 0.39 -14.50 0.10
CA LEU A 93 0.65 -15.33 1.26
C LEU A 93 0.86 -16.78 0.82
N VAL A 94 2.04 -17.33 1.10
CA VAL A 94 2.41 -18.68 0.66
C VAL A 94 2.85 -19.56 1.84
N GLY A 95 2.71 -20.87 1.64
CA GLY A 95 3.13 -21.89 2.59
C GLY A 95 2.03 -22.31 3.57
N GLU A 96 2.31 -23.40 4.29
CA GLU A 96 1.36 -24.02 5.20
C GLU A 96 1.17 -23.22 6.50
N PRO A 97 -0.01 -23.32 7.16
CA PRO A 97 -0.26 -22.73 8.46
C PRO A 97 0.88 -23.00 9.46
N GLY A 98 1.41 -21.94 10.06
CA GLY A 98 2.56 -22.02 10.99
C GLY A 98 3.94 -21.86 10.33
N ASN A 99 4.05 -21.95 9.00
CA ASN A 99 5.29 -21.65 8.25
C ASN A 99 5.05 -20.68 7.07
N GLN A 100 4.00 -19.86 7.18
CA GLN A 100 3.59 -18.90 6.16
C GLN A 100 4.63 -17.78 5.97
N ALA A 101 4.73 -17.31 4.73
CA ALA A 101 5.59 -16.21 4.32
C ALA A 101 4.91 -15.38 3.21
N LEU A 102 5.47 -14.22 2.88
CA LEU A 102 5.09 -13.51 1.66
C LEU A 102 5.94 -14.02 0.49
N HIS A 103 5.32 -14.23 -0.66
CA HIS A 103 6.01 -14.21 -1.95
C HIS A 103 5.82 -12.82 -2.56
N ILE A 104 6.92 -12.11 -2.80
CA ILE A 104 6.89 -10.80 -3.44
C ILE A 104 7.33 -10.99 -4.90
N PRO A 105 6.51 -10.64 -5.89
CA PRO A 105 6.81 -10.97 -7.28
C PRO A 105 8.02 -10.19 -7.81
N GLY A 106 8.91 -10.91 -8.49
CA GLY A 106 10.05 -10.39 -9.22
C GLY A 106 9.82 -10.33 -10.73
N PRO A 107 10.86 -10.03 -11.53
CA PRO A 107 10.74 -9.85 -12.97
C PRO A 107 10.34 -11.11 -13.76
N THR A 108 10.49 -12.29 -13.15
CA THR A 108 10.15 -13.59 -13.76
C THR A 108 8.74 -14.07 -13.42
N ASP A 109 8.09 -13.45 -12.43
CA ASP A 109 6.71 -13.76 -12.09
C ASP A 109 5.75 -13.16 -13.13
N PRO A 110 4.56 -13.74 -13.32
CA PRO A 110 3.56 -13.18 -14.23
C PRO A 110 3.22 -11.74 -13.88
N PRO A 111 2.99 -10.87 -14.87
CA PRO A 111 2.52 -9.52 -14.62
C PRO A 111 1.11 -9.57 -14.02
N ALA A 112 0.82 -8.62 -13.12
CA ALA A 112 -0.52 -8.40 -12.58
C ALA A 112 -0.99 -7.02 -13.03
N ASP A 113 -2.13 -6.99 -13.74
CA ASP A 113 -2.75 -5.75 -14.17
C ASP A 113 -3.66 -5.18 -13.07
N PRO A 114 -3.73 -3.85 -12.92
CA PRO A 114 -4.68 -3.25 -12.00
C PRO A 114 -6.12 -3.54 -12.47
N VAL A 115 -6.97 -3.95 -11.53
CA VAL A 115 -8.40 -4.13 -11.78
C VAL A 115 -9.10 -2.78 -11.64
N LEU A 116 -9.79 -2.34 -12.69
CA LEU A 116 -10.65 -1.15 -12.66
C LEU A 116 -12.08 -1.54 -13.05
N LEU A 117 -13.02 -1.27 -12.13
CA LEU A 117 -14.45 -1.45 -12.32
C LEU A 117 -15.09 -0.09 -12.62
N PRO A 118 -15.46 0.21 -13.87
CA PRO A 118 -16.17 1.44 -14.19
C PRO A 118 -17.62 1.34 -13.71
N VAL A 119 -18.08 2.33 -12.96
CA VAL A 119 -19.47 2.44 -12.51
C VAL A 119 -20.00 3.81 -12.90
N ASP A 120 -21.17 3.83 -13.55
CA ASP A 120 -21.88 5.07 -13.84
C ASP A 120 -22.68 5.48 -12.60
N ALA A 121 -22.23 6.55 -11.94
CA ALA A 121 -22.91 7.10 -10.77
C ALA A 121 -24.02 8.10 -11.14
N GLY A 122 -24.24 8.40 -12.43
CA GLY A 122 -25.20 9.40 -12.87
C GLY A 122 -24.96 10.80 -12.26
N ALA A 123 -26.00 11.63 -12.24
CA ALA A 123 -25.99 12.94 -11.57
C ALA A 123 -26.30 12.79 -10.07
N GLU A 124 -25.44 12.08 -9.34
CA GLU A 124 -25.57 11.91 -7.90
C GLU A 124 -24.90 13.04 -7.11
N SER A 125 -25.37 13.25 -5.88
CA SER A 125 -24.65 14.10 -4.92
C SER A 125 -23.37 13.41 -4.47
N ALA A 126 -22.37 14.19 -4.06
CA ALA A 126 -21.10 13.64 -3.57
C ALA A 126 -21.27 12.61 -2.42
N GLU A 127 -22.26 12.82 -1.56
CA GLU A 127 -22.61 11.89 -0.47
C GLU A 127 -23.10 10.54 -1.00
N ARG A 128 -23.99 10.53 -2.00
CA ARG A 128 -24.49 9.29 -2.61
C ARG A 128 -23.41 8.55 -3.39
N ALA A 129 -22.54 9.29 -4.08
CA ALA A 129 -21.37 8.71 -4.75
C ALA A 129 -20.39 8.04 -3.75
N ALA A 130 -20.23 8.61 -2.54
CA ALA A 130 -19.42 8.02 -1.49
C ALA A 130 -20.06 6.74 -0.91
N GLU A 131 -21.38 6.75 -0.69
CA GLU A 131 -22.14 5.56 -0.25
C GLU A 131 -22.05 4.42 -1.29
N LEU A 132 -22.23 4.74 -2.56
CA LEU A 132 -22.06 3.80 -3.67
C LEU A 132 -20.63 3.24 -3.70
N THR A 133 -19.62 4.09 -3.52
CA THR A 133 -18.22 3.65 -3.43
C THR A 133 -18.01 2.67 -2.28
N ALA A 134 -18.56 2.96 -1.10
CA ALA A 134 -18.42 2.09 0.06
C ALA A 134 -19.08 0.72 -0.14
N ALA A 135 -20.27 0.68 -0.77
CA ALA A 135 -20.95 -0.57 -1.10
C ALA A 135 -20.15 -1.41 -2.10
N LEU A 136 -19.63 -0.79 -3.16
CA LEU A 136 -18.78 -1.46 -4.15
C LEU A 136 -17.46 -1.94 -3.55
N ALA A 137 -16.88 -1.17 -2.64
CA ALA A 137 -15.67 -1.57 -1.93
C ALA A 137 -15.91 -2.83 -1.09
N ALA A 138 -17.07 -2.93 -0.41
CA ALA A 138 -17.43 -4.12 0.35
C ALA A 138 -17.57 -5.36 -0.56
N GLU A 139 -18.23 -5.24 -1.72
CA GLU A 139 -18.33 -6.34 -2.68
C GLU A 139 -16.97 -6.75 -3.27
N ALA A 140 -16.11 -5.77 -3.56
CA ALA A 140 -14.76 -6.03 -4.06
C ALA A 140 -13.88 -6.75 -3.03
N VAL A 141 -14.10 -6.50 -1.73
CA VAL A 141 -13.37 -7.17 -0.64
C VAL A 141 -13.65 -8.67 -0.62
N ASP A 142 -14.87 -9.09 -0.92
CA ASP A 142 -15.23 -10.52 -0.98
C ASP A 142 -14.51 -11.27 -2.12
N GLN A 143 -13.88 -10.54 -3.04
CA GLN A 143 -13.07 -11.10 -4.13
C GLN A 143 -11.57 -11.10 -3.81
N LEU A 144 -11.15 -10.58 -2.66
CA LEU A 144 -9.75 -10.58 -2.26
C LEU A 144 -9.35 -11.95 -1.72
N ASP A 145 -8.37 -12.56 -2.38
CA ASP A 145 -7.70 -13.77 -1.88
C ASP A 145 -6.22 -13.45 -1.65
N PRO A 146 -5.78 -13.31 -0.38
CA PRO A 146 -4.38 -13.07 -0.06
C PRO A 146 -3.42 -14.16 -0.52
N ALA A 147 -3.90 -15.36 -0.87
CA ALA A 147 -3.08 -16.50 -1.32
C ALA A 147 -3.08 -16.70 -2.84
N ALA A 148 -3.94 -15.99 -3.59
CA ALA A 148 -4.05 -16.09 -5.05
C ALA A 148 -2.99 -15.28 -5.81
#